data_AF-A0A8H3AXS3-F1
#
_entry.id   AF-A0A8H3AXS3-F1
#
_cell.length_a   1.000
_cell.length_b   1.000
_cell.length_c   1.000
_cell.angle_alpha   90.00
_cell.angle_beta   90.00
_cell.angle_gamma   90.00
#
_symmetry.space_group_name_H-M   'P 1'
#
loop_
_entity.id
_entity.type
_entity.pdbx_description
1 polymer ?
#
loop_
_entity_poly.entity_id
_entity_poly.type
_entity_poly.pdbx_seq_one_letter_code
_entity_poly.pdbx_strand_id
1 'polypeptide(L)'
;MQRDSFRPPLQHTQSTVTSQPSYGASTQLFRRLVWEGTIPLEIRIDSKELPAGSDRNLESYYVQAPRISYLPLLLPDIRKHLTDLVLDDHAAKSLKEEDMWFEEAETGQPMRWHWSLGLLYDHHQAARSLTAHRDPQSSVNLTWTTGPKPRAVPLRLILHLASAPTEKLLLGPGIDACKAAFMGQLKEGDFVRWGNTKRVTALRKVDQDGIWDGVRDHNFDDFWKIVGKIFPTFSAPSNQASAMPHHSTTTLHRPSSTGVEPSEQNAAHAVRSVPMRIILPDGPVLQDQVPPTGSNGGPMTLGEHLRMVMPLLFGKDEANVRAYFCMVPSNLLIAQFSI
;
A
#
# COMPACT_ATOMS: atom_id res chain seq x y z
N MET A 1 21.40 60.70 -42.50
CA MET A 1 20.00 60.65 -42.99
C MET A 1 19.61 59.20 -43.20
N GLN A 2 18.45 58.87 -42.64
CA GLN A 2 17.70 57.60 -42.60
C GLN A 2 18.10 56.46 -43.56
N ARG A 3 18.20 55.26 -43.00
CA ARG A 3 17.65 54.06 -43.64
C ARG A 3 16.73 53.36 -42.65
N ASP A 4 15.45 53.35 -43.02
CA ASP A 4 14.36 52.68 -42.35
C ASP A 4 14.55 51.16 -42.39
N SER A 5 14.62 50.54 -41.22
CA SER A 5 14.55 49.08 -41.06
C SER A 5 13.12 48.70 -40.72
N PHE A 6 12.48 47.98 -41.65
CA PHE A 6 11.20 47.30 -41.50
C PHE A 6 11.12 46.51 -40.19
N ARG A 7 10.11 46.80 -39.36
CA ARG A 7 9.73 45.99 -38.19
C ARG A 7 8.31 45.43 -38.44
N PRO A 8 8.12 44.09 -38.52
CA PRO A 8 6.79 43.51 -38.62
C PRO A 8 6.03 43.60 -37.27
N PRO A 9 4.69 43.59 -37.28
CA PRO A 9 3.89 43.76 -36.07
C PRO A 9 3.97 42.51 -35.17
N LEU A 10 4.12 42.75 -33.87
CA LEU A 10 4.07 41.74 -32.82
C LEU A 10 2.69 41.08 -32.81
N GLN A 11 2.59 39.83 -33.25
CA GLN A 11 1.44 38.99 -32.96
C GLN A 11 1.50 38.59 -31.49
N HIS A 12 0.48 38.96 -30.72
CA HIS A 12 0.22 38.42 -29.40
C HIS A 12 -0.02 36.91 -29.54
N THR A 13 0.98 36.09 -29.21
CA THR A 13 0.78 34.67 -28.96
C THR A 13 -0.11 34.55 -27.73
N GLN A 14 -1.37 34.15 -27.92
CA GLN A 14 -2.22 33.66 -26.84
C GLN A 14 -1.51 32.48 -26.20
N SER A 15 -1.08 32.64 -24.94
CA SER A 15 -0.63 31.55 -24.11
C SER A 15 -1.76 30.54 -23.99
N THR A 16 -1.62 29.39 -24.64
CA THR A 16 -2.47 28.23 -24.41
C THR A 16 -2.30 27.84 -22.94
N VAL A 17 -3.28 28.20 -22.12
CA VAL A 17 -3.39 27.69 -20.75
C VAL A 17 -3.64 26.20 -20.87
N THR A 18 -2.59 25.40 -20.70
CA THR A 18 -2.72 23.96 -20.53
C THR A 18 -3.62 23.74 -19.32
N SER A 19 -4.81 23.17 -19.52
CA SER A 19 -5.72 22.82 -18.44
C SER A 19 -4.97 21.91 -17.46
N GLN A 20 -4.74 22.38 -16.23
CA GLN A 20 -4.22 21.52 -15.17
C GLN A 20 -5.16 20.30 -15.06
N PRO A 21 -4.63 19.06 -15.04
CA PRO A 21 -5.46 17.89 -14.83
C PRO A 21 -6.19 18.06 -13.50
N SER A 22 -7.51 17.88 -13.51
CA SER A 22 -8.32 17.94 -12.28
C SER A 22 -7.70 17.00 -11.24
N TYR A 23 -7.49 17.47 -10.00
CA TYR A 23 -6.87 16.69 -8.92
C TYR A 23 -7.50 15.28 -8.76
N GLY A 24 -8.81 15.14 -9.01
CA GLY A 24 -9.50 13.84 -9.00
C GLY A 24 -8.98 12.82 -10.02
N ALA A 25 -8.67 13.25 -11.25
CA ALA A 25 -8.10 12.38 -12.29
C ALA A 25 -6.68 11.90 -11.91
N SER A 26 -5.87 12.77 -11.30
CA SER A 26 -4.54 12.38 -10.80
C SER A 26 -4.58 11.38 -9.65
N THR A 27 -5.55 11.52 -8.72
CA THR A 27 -5.72 10.57 -7.61
C THR A 27 -6.16 9.19 -8.10
N GLN A 28 -7.09 9.12 -9.04
CA GLN A 28 -7.55 7.84 -9.60
C GLN A 28 -6.42 7.13 -10.36
N LEU A 29 -5.65 7.86 -11.17
CA LEU A 29 -4.49 7.32 -11.86
C LEU A 29 -3.47 6.75 -10.87
N PHE A 30 -3.15 7.51 -9.82
CA PHE A 30 -2.21 7.08 -8.79
C PHE A 30 -2.69 5.80 -8.05
N ARG A 31 -3.97 5.73 -7.69
CA ARG A 31 -4.57 4.51 -7.11
C ARG A 31 -4.43 3.32 -8.04
N ARG A 32 -4.65 3.50 -9.36
CA ARG A 32 -4.49 2.44 -10.35
C ARG A 32 -3.02 2.01 -10.46
N LEU A 33 -2.08 2.95 -10.52
CA LEU A 33 -0.65 2.62 -10.56
C LEU A 33 -0.19 1.83 -9.32
N VAL A 34 -0.71 2.16 -8.14
CA VAL A 34 -0.42 1.41 -6.91
C VAL A 34 -1.03 0.01 -6.98
N TRP A 35 -2.26 -0.11 -7.46
CA TRP A 35 -2.98 -1.38 -7.61
C TRP A 35 -2.24 -2.34 -8.54
N GLU A 36 -1.87 -1.86 -9.72
CA GLU A 36 -1.22 -2.64 -10.79
C GLU A 36 0.28 -2.91 -10.50
N GLY A 37 0.84 -2.39 -9.41
CA GLY A 37 2.23 -2.63 -9.05
C GLY A 37 2.50 -4.10 -8.75
N THR A 38 3.56 -4.67 -9.30
CA THR A 38 3.95 -6.07 -9.09
C THR A 38 5.31 -6.22 -8.41
N ILE A 39 5.60 -7.43 -7.95
CA ILE A 39 6.93 -7.87 -7.49
C ILE A 39 7.30 -9.22 -8.14
N PRO A 40 8.59 -9.45 -8.42
CA PRO A 40 9.06 -10.77 -8.82
C PRO A 40 9.15 -11.71 -7.60
N LEU A 41 8.54 -12.89 -7.71
CA LEU A 41 8.68 -13.97 -6.74
C LEU A 41 9.32 -15.20 -7.38
N GLU A 42 10.15 -15.89 -6.61
CA GLU A 42 10.68 -17.23 -6.88
C GLU A 42 10.28 -18.12 -5.71
N ILE A 43 9.45 -19.13 -5.95
CA ILE A 43 8.90 -20.01 -4.92
C ILE A 43 9.38 -21.42 -5.20
N ARG A 44 10.02 -22.06 -4.23
CA ARG A 44 10.51 -23.45 -4.34
C ARG A 44 9.89 -24.34 -3.30
N ILE A 45 9.63 -25.60 -3.59
CA ILE A 45 9.24 -26.55 -2.55
C ILE A 45 10.49 -26.98 -1.75
N ASP A 46 10.37 -27.18 -0.44
CA ASP A 46 11.49 -27.75 0.34
C ASP A 46 11.88 -29.11 -0.25
N SER A 47 13.14 -29.23 -0.69
CA SER A 47 13.65 -30.44 -1.31
C SER A 47 13.54 -31.67 -0.41
N LYS A 48 13.48 -31.50 0.93
CA LYS A 48 13.30 -32.60 1.90
C LYS A 48 11.88 -33.17 1.92
N GLU A 49 10.89 -32.39 1.47
CA GLU A 49 9.48 -32.78 1.46
C GLU A 49 9.06 -33.39 0.11
N LEU A 50 9.94 -33.35 -0.89
CA LEU A 50 9.70 -33.95 -2.20
C LEU A 50 10.02 -35.46 -2.21
N PRO A 51 9.15 -36.30 -2.79
CA PRO A 51 9.43 -37.72 -3.02
C PRO A 51 10.75 -37.98 -3.76
N ALA A 52 11.36 -39.16 -3.55
CA ALA A 52 12.65 -39.51 -4.13
C ALA A 52 12.66 -39.54 -5.67
N GLY A 53 11.52 -39.80 -6.30
CA GLY A 53 11.36 -39.85 -7.77
C GLY A 53 10.89 -38.54 -8.42
N SER A 54 10.74 -37.46 -7.65
CA SER A 54 10.23 -36.18 -8.17
C SER A 54 11.24 -35.54 -9.13
N ASP A 55 10.76 -34.91 -10.20
CA ASP A 55 11.62 -34.15 -11.11
C ASP A 55 12.16 -32.89 -10.41
N ARG A 56 13.41 -32.96 -9.99
CA ARG A 56 14.11 -31.86 -9.31
C ARG A 56 14.35 -30.65 -10.20
N ASN A 57 14.16 -30.77 -11.52
CA ASN A 57 14.25 -29.63 -12.44
C ASN A 57 12.99 -28.74 -12.40
N LEU A 58 11.87 -29.24 -11.85
CA LEU A 58 10.57 -28.57 -11.78
C LEU A 58 10.24 -28.07 -10.36
N GLU A 59 11.25 -27.77 -9.53
CA GLU A 59 11.01 -27.40 -8.14
C GLU A 59 10.71 -25.91 -7.90
N SER A 60 10.83 -25.06 -8.93
CA SER A 60 10.67 -23.61 -8.81
C SER A 60 9.49 -23.06 -9.62
N TYR A 61 8.67 -22.23 -8.98
CA TYR A 61 7.60 -21.44 -9.58
C TYR A 61 7.97 -19.95 -9.56
N TYR A 62 7.94 -19.31 -10.73
CA TYR A 62 8.24 -17.89 -10.89
C TYR A 62 6.99 -17.11 -11.27
N VAL A 63 6.72 -16.00 -10.58
CA VAL A 63 5.52 -15.18 -10.85
C VAL A 63 5.78 -13.69 -10.63
N GLN A 64 5.15 -12.86 -11.45
CA GLN A 64 4.99 -11.43 -11.18
C GLN A 64 3.71 -11.25 -10.37
N ALA A 65 3.84 -11.18 -9.05
CA ALA A 65 2.68 -11.13 -8.16
C ALA A 65 2.28 -9.68 -7.85
N PRO A 66 0.98 -9.35 -7.79
CA PRO A 66 0.54 -8.01 -7.40
C PRO A 66 0.98 -7.65 -5.99
N ARG A 67 1.54 -6.46 -5.80
CA ARG A 67 2.01 -5.93 -4.51
C ARG A 67 0.92 -5.94 -3.44
N ILE A 68 -0.31 -5.73 -3.86
CA ILE A 68 -1.48 -5.63 -2.98
C ILE A 68 -2.10 -6.99 -2.61
N SER A 69 -1.62 -8.07 -3.21
CA SER A 69 -2.09 -9.44 -2.94
C SER A 69 -1.38 -10.01 -1.71
N TYR A 70 -1.68 -11.27 -1.36
CA TYR A 70 -1.20 -11.97 -0.18
C TYR A 70 -0.72 -13.38 -0.55
N LEU A 71 0.23 -13.92 0.22
CA LEU A 71 0.81 -15.24 -0.02
C LEU A 71 -0.25 -16.37 -0.16
N PRO A 72 -1.28 -16.46 0.71
CA PRO A 72 -2.29 -17.52 0.59
C PRO A 72 -3.07 -17.50 -0.72
N LEU A 73 -3.20 -16.33 -1.36
CA LEU A 73 -3.92 -16.20 -2.63
C LEU A 73 -3.14 -16.78 -3.81
N LEU A 74 -1.85 -17.05 -3.64
CA LEU A 74 -1.01 -17.69 -4.66
C LEU A 74 -1.11 -19.23 -4.61
N LEU A 75 -1.59 -19.81 -3.50
CA LEU A 75 -1.59 -21.26 -3.29
C LEU A 75 -2.36 -22.05 -4.37
N PRO A 76 -3.54 -21.63 -4.85
CA PRO A 76 -4.26 -22.37 -5.89
C PRO A 76 -3.45 -22.49 -7.20
N ASP A 77 -2.81 -21.40 -7.62
CA ASP A 77 -2.00 -21.38 -8.84
C ASP A 77 -0.68 -22.15 -8.64
N ILE A 78 -0.03 -21.99 -7.49
CA ILE A 78 1.18 -22.76 -7.16
C ILE A 78 0.87 -24.26 -7.12
N ARG A 79 -0.25 -24.66 -6.52
CA ARG A 79 -0.66 -26.07 -6.46
C ARG A 79 -0.78 -26.65 -7.86
N LYS A 80 -1.55 -25.98 -8.72
CA LYS A 80 -1.80 -26.40 -10.10
C LYS A 80 -0.54 -26.43 -10.96
N HIS A 81 0.38 -25.48 -10.77
CA HIS A 81 1.52 -25.25 -11.67
C HIS A 81 2.87 -25.74 -11.13
N LEU A 82 2.91 -26.21 -9.88
CA LEU A 82 4.12 -26.72 -9.24
C LEU A 82 3.81 -28.01 -8.50
N THR A 83 2.94 -27.95 -7.49
CA THR A 83 2.76 -29.06 -6.55
C THR A 83 2.17 -30.31 -7.18
N ASP A 84 1.13 -30.16 -8.01
CA ASP A 84 0.49 -31.28 -8.73
C ASP A 84 1.41 -31.92 -9.79
N LEU A 85 2.51 -31.26 -10.17
CA LEU A 85 3.48 -31.78 -11.13
C LEU A 85 4.61 -32.58 -10.47
N VAL A 86 4.95 -32.26 -9.22
CA VAL A 86 6.09 -32.87 -8.51
C VAL A 86 5.68 -33.90 -7.46
N LEU A 87 4.42 -33.89 -7.03
CA LEU A 87 3.87 -34.88 -6.10
C LEU A 87 3.13 -36.01 -6.83
N ASP A 88 3.06 -37.18 -6.19
CA ASP A 88 2.18 -38.26 -6.66
C ASP A 88 0.69 -37.99 -6.34
N ASP A 89 -0.20 -38.72 -7.00
CA ASP A 89 -1.66 -38.59 -6.86
C ASP A 89 -2.17 -38.72 -5.42
N HIS A 90 -1.47 -39.49 -4.57
CA HIS A 90 -1.88 -39.69 -3.18
C HIS A 90 -1.50 -38.48 -2.33
N ALA A 91 -0.23 -38.07 -2.40
CA ALA A 91 0.30 -36.91 -1.70
C ALA A 91 -0.43 -35.62 -2.12
N ALA A 92 -0.68 -35.45 -3.43
CA ALA A 92 -1.41 -34.30 -3.97
C ALA A 92 -2.85 -34.23 -3.44
N LYS A 93 -3.54 -35.37 -3.26
CA LYS A 93 -4.91 -35.41 -2.70
C LYS A 93 -4.96 -35.18 -1.19
N SER A 94 -3.94 -35.60 -0.46
CA SER A 94 -3.85 -35.36 0.99
C SER A 94 -3.45 -33.93 1.35
N LEU A 95 -2.92 -33.17 0.38
CA LEU A 95 -2.40 -31.84 0.62
C LEU A 95 -3.53 -30.82 0.89
N LYS A 96 -3.38 -30.16 2.03
CA LYS A 96 -4.28 -29.12 2.54
C LYS A 96 -3.58 -27.77 2.49
N GLU A 97 -4.22 -26.79 1.86
CA GLU A 97 -3.64 -25.44 1.72
C GLU A 97 -3.43 -24.77 3.07
N GLU A 98 -4.26 -25.10 4.07
CA GLU A 98 -4.13 -24.57 5.43
C GLU A 98 -2.88 -25.07 6.18
N ASP A 99 -2.26 -26.16 5.74
CA ASP A 99 -1.04 -26.72 6.32
C ASP A 99 0.23 -26.17 5.64
N MET A 100 0.07 -25.55 4.46
CA MET A 100 1.17 -25.05 3.64
C MET A 100 1.63 -23.68 4.12
N TRP A 101 2.94 -23.45 4.25
CA TRP A 101 3.47 -22.17 4.72
C TRP A 101 4.74 -21.79 3.97
N PHE A 102 5.08 -20.51 4.04
CA PHE A 102 6.22 -19.94 3.31
C PHE A 102 7.34 -19.56 4.28
N GLU A 103 8.57 -19.89 3.92
CA GLU A 103 9.81 -19.49 4.55
C GLU A 103 10.59 -18.55 3.62
N GLU A 104 11.27 -17.56 4.19
CA GLU A 104 12.22 -16.74 3.45
C GLU A 104 13.54 -17.49 3.24
N ALA A 105 13.93 -17.72 1.98
CA ALA A 105 15.03 -18.64 1.66
C ALA A 105 16.41 -18.20 2.20
N GLU A 106 16.63 -16.90 2.41
CA GLU A 106 17.91 -16.38 2.91
C GLU A 106 18.00 -16.38 4.44
N THR A 107 16.90 -16.12 5.15
CA THR A 107 16.89 -15.94 6.61
C THR A 107 16.36 -17.17 7.37
N GLY A 108 15.69 -18.08 6.68
CA GLY A 108 15.01 -19.24 7.28
C GLY A 108 13.83 -18.85 8.18
N GLN A 109 13.30 -17.62 8.06
CA GLN A 109 12.18 -17.18 8.89
C GLN A 109 10.83 -17.46 8.21
N PRO A 110 9.82 -17.92 8.98
CA PRO A 110 8.46 -18.01 8.47
C PRO A 110 7.94 -16.64 8.02
N MET A 111 7.36 -16.61 6.82
CA MET A 111 6.81 -15.41 6.22
C MET A 111 5.53 -14.97 6.96
N ARG A 112 5.38 -13.65 7.09
CA ARG A 112 4.17 -13.03 7.64
C ARG A 112 3.07 -13.03 6.57
N TRP A 113 2.35 -14.14 6.42
CA TRP A 113 1.32 -14.32 5.38
C TRP A 113 0.20 -13.26 5.38
N HIS A 114 -0.05 -12.62 6.53
CA HIS A 114 -1.03 -11.55 6.69
C HIS A 114 -0.52 -10.16 6.23
N TRP A 115 0.73 -10.08 5.75
CA TRP A 115 1.28 -8.89 5.12
C TRP A 115 1.08 -8.98 3.61
N SER A 116 0.78 -7.84 2.99
CA SER A 116 0.71 -7.76 1.54
C SER A 116 2.06 -8.11 0.92
N LEU A 117 2.06 -8.72 -0.26
CA LEU A 117 3.27 -9.14 -0.96
C LEU A 117 4.28 -8.00 -1.16
N GLY A 118 3.81 -6.80 -1.53
CA GLY A 118 4.66 -5.62 -1.70
C GLY A 118 5.38 -5.21 -0.40
N LEU A 119 4.69 -5.35 0.74
CA LEU A 119 5.30 -5.10 2.05
C LEU A 119 6.38 -6.13 2.36
N LEU A 120 6.10 -7.42 2.15
CA LEU A 120 7.08 -8.49 2.36
C LEU A 120 8.33 -8.26 1.51
N TYR A 121 8.14 -7.87 0.25
CA TYR A 121 9.21 -7.56 -0.68
C TYR A 121 10.04 -6.36 -0.23
N ASP A 122 9.40 -5.24 0.08
CA ASP A 122 10.11 -4.03 0.47
C ASP A 122 10.88 -4.28 1.78
N HIS A 123 10.27 -4.97 2.76
CA HIS A 123 10.93 -5.38 4.01
C HIS A 123 12.19 -6.23 3.77
N HIS A 124 12.10 -7.24 2.89
CA HIS A 124 13.25 -8.06 2.49
C HIS A 124 14.35 -7.22 1.86
N GLN A 125 13.99 -6.32 0.93
CA GLN A 125 14.95 -5.44 0.27
C GLN A 125 15.65 -4.49 1.26
N ALA A 126 14.93 -3.98 2.27
CA ALA A 126 15.57 -3.19 3.34
C ALA A 126 16.53 -4.03 4.18
N ALA A 127 16.11 -5.21 4.63
CA ALA A 127 16.95 -6.09 5.45
C ALA A 127 18.25 -6.45 4.71
N ARG A 128 18.16 -6.73 3.41
CA ARG A 128 19.33 -6.98 2.55
C ARG A 128 20.22 -5.76 2.38
N SER A 129 19.62 -4.58 2.21
CA SER A 129 20.38 -3.32 2.12
C SER A 129 21.18 -3.07 3.40
N LEU A 130 20.55 -3.22 4.57
CA LEU A 130 21.22 -3.07 5.87
C LEU A 130 22.36 -4.08 6.06
N THR A 131 22.12 -5.34 5.70
CA THR A 131 23.16 -6.38 5.78
C THR A 131 24.34 -6.05 4.87
N ALA A 132 24.09 -5.57 3.65
CA ALA A 132 25.14 -5.15 2.72
C ALA A 132 25.95 -3.96 3.25
N HIS A 133 25.31 -2.96 3.88
CA HIS A 133 26.01 -1.82 4.49
C HIS A 133 26.88 -2.21 5.69
N ARG A 134 26.55 -3.30 6.39
CA ARG A 134 27.31 -3.79 7.54
C ARG A 134 28.58 -4.57 7.15
N ASP A 135 28.66 -5.06 5.91
CA ASP A 135 29.80 -5.81 5.40
C ASP A 135 30.68 -4.94 4.48
N PRO A 136 31.89 -4.54 4.91
CA PRO A 136 32.81 -3.72 4.11
C PRO A 136 33.28 -4.37 2.80
N GLN A 137 33.09 -5.68 2.62
CA GLN A 137 33.45 -6.43 1.40
C GLN A 137 32.25 -6.71 0.49
N SER A 138 31.03 -6.33 0.90
CA SER A 138 29.83 -6.53 0.08
C SER A 138 29.87 -5.66 -1.17
N SER A 139 29.95 -6.31 -2.34
CA SER A 139 29.91 -5.66 -3.67
C SER A 139 28.52 -5.20 -4.08
N VAL A 140 27.54 -5.23 -3.17
CA VAL A 140 26.17 -4.82 -3.45
C VAL A 140 26.10 -3.29 -3.47
N ASN A 141 26.40 -2.71 -4.64
CA ASN A 141 26.16 -1.30 -4.93
C ASN A 141 24.65 -1.02 -4.95
N LEU A 142 24.05 -0.82 -3.78
CA LEU A 142 22.71 -0.25 -3.62
C LEU A 142 22.76 1.28 -3.43
N THR A 143 23.86 1.92 -3.84
CA THR A 143 23.87 3.37 -4.04
C THR A 143 22.89 3.72 -5.15
N TRP A 144 21.80 4.40 -4.81
CA TRP A 144 20.88 5.02 -5.76
C TRP A 144 21.65 6.10 -6.53
N THR A 145 22.36 5.70 -7.57
CA THR A 145 22.89 6.61 -8.56
C THR A 145 21.76 6.93 -9.54
N THR A 146 21.79 8.11 -10.15
CA THR A 146 21.01 8.46 -11.35
C THR A 146 21.35 7.59 -12.57
N GLY A 147 22.00 6.44 -12.37
CA GLY A 147 22.34 5.43 -13.36
C GLY A 147 21.19 4.45 -13.64
N PRO A 148 21.47 3.34 -14.36
CA PRO A 148 20.47 2.36 -14.75
C PRO A 148 19.76 1.78 -13.53
N LYS A 149 18.41 1.75 -13.55
CA LYS A 149 17.59 1.18 -12.47
C LYS A 149 18.14 -0.19 -12.05
N PRO A 150 18.41 -0.43 -10.75
CA PRO A 150 18.75 -1.78 -10.26
C PRO A 150 17.68 -2.76 -10.73
N ARG A 151 18.10 -3.90 -11.30
CA ARG A 151 17.15 -4.95 -11.71
C ARG A 151 16.48 -5.49 -10.44
N ALA A 152 15.15 -5.50 -10.43
CA ALA A 152 14.39 -6.08 -9.32
C ALA A 152 14.77 -7.56 -9.17
N VAL A 153 15.30 -7.92 -8.00
CA VAL A 153 15.68 -9.30 -7.67
C VAL A 153 14.43 -10.02 -7.16
N PRO A 154 14.15 -11.26 -7.61
CA PRO A 154 13.04 -12.03 -7.08
C PRO A 154 13.17 -12.23 -5.57
N LEU A 155 12.07 -12.05 -4.84
CA LEU A 155 11.99 -12.52 -3.46
C LEU A 155 11.89 -14.05 -3.49
N ARG A 156 12.87 -14.70 -2.87
CA ARG A 156 13.02 -16.15 -2.84
C ARG A 156 12.34 -16.75 -1.63
N LEU A 157 11.38 -17.63 -1.87
CA LEU A 157 10.58 -18.28 -0.85
C LEU A 157 10.71 -19.79 -0.96
N ILE A 158 10.70 -20.46 0.18
CA ILE A 158 10.55 -21.90 0.29
C ILE A 158 9.13 -22.18 0.75
N LEU A 159 8.42 -23.04 0.02
CA LEU A 159 7.10 -23.53 0.31
C LEU A 159 7.23 -24.88 1.00
N HIS A 160 6.73 -24.92 2.23
CA HIS A 160 6.55 -26.12 3.00
C HIS A 160 5.13 -26.61 2.86
N LEU A 161 4.97 -27.91 2.70
CA LEU A 161 3.71 -28.60 2.42
C LEU A 161 2.99 -29.05 3.70
N ALA A 162 3.69 -29.05 4.84
CA ALA A 162 3.15 -29.44 6.13
C ALA A 162 3.90 -28.80 7.31
N SER A 163 3.47 -29.13 8.53
CA SER A 163 4.17 -28.82 9.79
C SER A 163 4.45 -27.32 9.99
N ALA A 164 3.45 -26.48 9.71
CA ALA A 164 3.54 -25.06 9.95
C ALA A 164 3.98 -24.75 11.39
N PRO A 165 4.96 -23.86 11.61
CA PRO A 165 5.46 -23.54 12.94
C PRO A 165 4.42 -22.72 13.72
N THR A 166 3.49 -23.42 14.38
CA THR A 166 2.34 -22.84 15.11
C THR A 166 2.74 -21.89 16.22
N GLU A 167 3.94 -22.02 16.78
CA GLU A 167 4.49 -21.10 17.78
C GLU A 167 4.83 -19.72 17.19
N LYS A 168 5.22 -19.68 15.91
CA LYS A 168 5.59 -18.45 15.18
C LYS A 168 4.45 -17.92 14.30
N LEU A 169 3.63 -18.82 13.78
CA LEU A 169 2.46 -18.54 12.96
C LEU A 169 1.20 -18.73 13.82
N LEU A 170 0.72 -17.64 14.43
CA LEU A 170 -0.39 -17.63 15.38
C LEU A 170 -1.71 -18.21 14.82
N LEU A 171 -1.87 -18.26 13.50
CA LEU A 171 -2.99 -18.87 12.78
C LEU A 171 -2.48 -19.52 11.49
N GLY A 172 -3.21 -20.54 11.02
CA GLY A 172 -2.93 -21.18 9.74
C GLY A 172 -3.07 -20.19 8.56
N PRO A 173 -2.21 -20.27 7.55
CA PRO A 173 -2.15 -19.33 6.41
C PRO A 173 -3.27 -19.55 5.37
N GLY A 174 -4.44 -20.06 5.75
CA GLY A 174 -5.55 -20.26 4.83
C GLY A 174 -6.17 -18.95 4.33
N ILE A 175 -6.87 -19.01 3.18
CA ILE A 175 -7.54 -17.85 2.57
C ILE A 175 -8.52 -17.16 3.52
N ASP A 176 -9.27 -17.94 4.31
CA ASP A 176 -10.23 -17.39 5.29
C ASP A 176 -9.55 -16.64 6.44
N ALA A 177 -8.42 -17.17 6.94
CA ALA A 177 -7.61 -16.48 7.94
C ALA A 177 -6.99 -15.20 7.36
N CYS A 178 -6.56 -15.25 6.10
CA CYS A 178 -6.10 -14.08 5.35
C CYS A 178 -7.18 -13.01 5.21
N LYS A 179 -8.41 -13.40 4.85
CA LYS A 179 -9.56 -12.51 4.79
C LYS A 179 -9.87 -11.88 6.15
N ALA A 180 -9.87 -12.67 7.21
CA ALA A 180 -10.11 -12.18 8.57
C ALA A 180 -9.05 -11.15 8.99
N ALA A 181 -7.77 -11.43 8.72
CA ALA A 181 -6.66 -10.52 9.00
C ALA A 181 -6.78 -9.22 8.19
N PHE A 182 -7.09 -9.31 6.89
CA PHE A 182 -7.36 -8.15 6.02
C PHE A 182 -8.49 -7.28 6.58
N MET A 183 -9.63 -7.88 6.93
CA MET A 183 -10.77 -7.16 7.50
C MET A 183 -10.45 -6.55 8.86
N GLY A 184 -9.61 -7.22 9.66
CA GLY A 184 -9.06 -6.69 10.91
C GLY A 184 -8.25 -5.41 10.67
N GLN A 185 -7.31 -5.45 9.72
CA GLN A 185 -6.48 -4.29 9.33
C GLN A 185 -7.34 -3.13 8.79
N LEU A 186 -8.38 -3.44 8.02
CA LEU A 186 -9.30 -2.43 7.49
C LEU A 186 -10.08 -1.72 8.61
N LYS A 187 -10.58 -2.48 9.60
CA LYS A 187 -11.28 -1.95 10.77
C LYS A 187 -10.35 -1.13 11.65
N GLU A 188 -9.12 -1.57 11.87
CA GLU A 188 -8.13 -0.82 12.62
C GLU A 188 -7.81 0.52 11.95
N GLY A 189 -7.64 0.51 10.63
CA GLY A 189 -7.48 1.75 9.85
C GLY A 189 -8.68 2.68 9.96
N ASP A 190 -9.90 2.15 9.97
CA ASP A 190 -11.14 2.92 10.20
C ASP A 190 -11.17 3.54 11.59
N PHE A 191 -10.80 2.76 12.61
CA PHE A 191 -10.71 3.22 14.00
C PHE A 191 -9.69 4.35 14.16
N VAL A 192 -8.50 4.23 13.55
CA VAL A 192 -7.49 5.30 13.61
C VAL A 192 -7.99 6.55 12.87
N ARG A 193 -8.64 6.40 11.71
CA ARG A 193 -9.19 7.53 10.94
C ARG A 193 -10.30 8.27 11.66
N TRP A 194 -11.19 7.58 12.37
CA TRP A 194 -12.46 8.18 12.82
C TRP A 194 -12.76 7.99 14.30
N GLY A 195 -11.88 7.31 15.04
CA GLY A 195 -12.08 6.92 16.43
C GLY A 195 -13.10 5.80 16.64
N ASN A 196 -13.63 5.20 15.56
CA ASN A 196 -14.58 4.10 15.61
C ASN A 196 -14.54 3.30 14.28
N THR A 197 -15.15 2.11 14.26
CA THR A 197 -15.15 1.20 13.09
C THR A 197 -16.47 1.23 12.31
N LYS A 198 -17.32 2.25 12.52
CA LYS A 198 -18.70 2.25 12.00
C LYS A 198 -18.75 2.28 10.48
N ARG A 199 -17.80 2.92 9.79
CA ARG A 199 -17.87 3.00 8.33
C ARG A 199 -17.62 1.62 7.71
N VAL A 200 -16.72 0.82 8.26
CA VAL A 200 -16.50 -0.57 7.81
C VAL A 200 -17.61 -1.48 8.31
N THR A 201 -17.98 -1.39 9.59
CA THR A 201 -18.94 -2.33 10.22
C THR A 201 -20.40 -2.10 9.83
N ALA A 202 -20.77 -0.89 9.38
CA ALA A 202 -22.12 -0.61 8.87
C ALA A 202 -22.34 -1.09 7.43
N LEU A 203 -21.28 -1.50 6.72
CA LEU A 203 -21.41 -2.12 5.41
C LEU A 203 -22.15 -3.45 5.51
N ARG A 204 -22.95 -3.75 4.49
CA ARG A 204 -23.60 -5.07 4.38
C ARG A 204 -22.53 -6.15 4.21
N LYS A 205 -22.84 -7.39 4.60
CA LYS A 205 -21.92 -8.53 4.44
C LYS A 205 -21.44 -8.67 2.99
N VAL A 206 -22.34 -8.53 2.02
CA VAL A 206 -22.01 -8.55 0.58
C VAL A 206 -21.00 -7.47 0.20
N ASP A 207 -21.10 -6.26 0.78
CA ASP A 207 -20.15 -5.19 0.51
C ASP A 207 -18.80 -5.47 1.17
N GLN A 208 -18.79 -6.00 2.41
CA GLN A 208 -17.55 -6.39 3.10
C GLN A 208 -16.82 -7.52 2.37
N ASP A 209 -17.57 -8.53 1.93
CA ASP A 209 -17.06 -9.64 1.12
C ASP A 209 -16.55 -9.13 -0.23
N GLY A 210 -17.29 -8.22 -0.88
CA GLY A 210 -16.89 -7.60 -2.14
C GLY A 210 -15.59 -6.80 -2.07
N ILE A 211 -15.26 -6.16 -0.93
CA ILE A 211 -13.95 -5.52 -0.75
C ILE A 211 -12.84 -6.56 -0.81
N TRP A 212 -13.00 -7.69 -0.12
CA TRP A 212 -12.02 -8.78 -0.15
C TRP A 212 -11.92 -9.42 -1.53
N ASP A 213 -13.07 -9.71 -2.15
CA ASP A 213 -13.13 -10.34 -3.47
C ASP A 213 -12.45 -9.47 -4.54
N GLY A 214 -12.60 -8.14 -4.45
CA GLY A 214 -11.84 -7.21 -5.32
C GLY A 214 -10.32 -7.36 -5.18
N VAL A 215 -9.80 -7.60 -3.98
CA VAL A 215 -8.36 -7.88 -3.78
C VAL A 215 -7.99 -9.27 -4.29
N ARG A 216 -8.79 -10.30 -3.96
CA ARG A 216 -8.58 -11.70 -4.38
C ARG A 216 -8.49 -11.81 -5.89
N ASP A 217 -9.45 -11.21 -6.59
CA ASP A 217 -9.61 -11.32 -8.03
C ASP A 217 -8.83 -10.23 -8.78
N HIS A 218 -8.04 -9.43 -8.06
CA HIS A 218 -7.26 -8.30 -8.58
C HIS A 218 -8.10 -7.26 -9.37
N ASN A 219 -9.37 -7.10 -9.01
CA ASN A 219 -10.31 -6.22 -9.67
C ASN A 219 -10.39 -4.85 -8.96
N PHE A 220 -9.69 -3.87 -9.54
CA PHE A 220 -9.62 -2.50 -9.04
C PHE A 220 -11.00 -1.83 -8.92
N ASP A 221 -11.86 -2.00 -9.92
CA ASP A 221 -13.11 -1.25 -10.04
C ASP A 221 -14.12 -1.74 -9.00
N ASP A 222 -14.22 -3.05 -8.79
CA ASP A 222 -15.07 -3.63 -7.75
C ASP A 222 -14.59 -3.24 -6.34
N PHE A 223 -13.27 -3.24 -6.11
CA PHE A 223 -12.68 -2.79 -4.85
C PHE A 223 -13.02 -1.32 -4.56
N TRP A 224 -12.70 -0.42 -5.49
CA TRP A 224 -12.85 1.03 -5.27
C TRP A 224 -14.31 1.51 -5.29
N LYS A 225 -15.21 0.78 -5.95
CA LYS A 225 -16.65 1.03 -5.90
C LYS A 225 -17.21 0.98 -4.47
N ILE A 226 -16.66 0.11 -3.62
CA ILE A 226 -17.09 -0.05 -2.22
C ILE A 226 -16.21 0.80 -1.31
N VAL A 227 -14.88 0.71 -1.44
CA VAL A 227 -13.92 1.42 -0.60
C VAL A 227 -14.04 2.95 -0.72
N GLY A 228 -14.39 3.44 -1.92
CA GLY A 228 -14.65 4.87 -2.14
C GLY A 228 -15.78 5.46 -1.28
N LYS A 229 -16.67 4.62 -0.72
CA LYS A 229 -17.76 5.06 0.17
C LYS A 229 -17.31 5.27 1.62
N ILE A 230 -16.24 4.60 2.05
CA ILE A 230 -15.82 4.59 3.46
C ILE A 230 -14.50 5.35 3.68
N PHE A 231 -13.78 5.67 2.60
CA PHE A 231 -12.53 6.43 2.64
C PHE A 231 -12.80 7.91 2.39
N PRO A 232 -11.98 8.82 2.95
CA PRO A 232 -12.11 10.25 2.68
C PRO A 232 -12.02 10.53 1.18
N THR A 233 -13.02 11.23 0.65
CA THR A 233 -13.02 11.71 -0.73
C THR A 233 -12.30 13.06 -0.80
N PHE A 234 -11.33 13.17 -1.70
CA PHE A 234 -10.76 14.45 -2.09
C PHE A 234 -11.68 15.09 -3.13
N SER A 235 -12.78 15.73 -2.71
CA SER A 235 -13.45 16.70 -3.57
C SER A 235 -12.64 17.99 -3.53
N ALA A 236 -12.15 18.44 -4.69
CA ALA A 236 -11.73 19.83 -4.83
C ALA A 236 -12.97 20.70 -4.55
N PRO A 237 -12.84 21.85 -3.85
CA PRO A 237 -13.98 22.72 -3.62
C PRO A 237 -14.58 23.10 -4.97
N SER A 238 -15.80 22.64 -5.25
CA SER A 238 -16.55 23.18 -6.36
C SER A 238 -16.85 24.63 -6.01
N ASN A 239 -16.32 25.58 -6.78
CA ASN A 239 -16.89 26.93 -6.85
C ASN A 239 -18.29 26.80 -7.45
N GLN A 240 -19.26 26.31 -6.69
CA GLN A 240 -20.65 26.62 -6.96
C GLN A 240 -20.79 28.10 -6.61
N ALA A 241 -20.78 28.93 -7.65
CA ALA A 241 -21.13 30.33 -7.55
C ALA A 241 -22.47 30.42 -6.80
N SER A 242 -22.44 31.07 -5.64
CA SER A 242 -23.60 31.34 -4.82
C SER A 242 -24.68 31.97 -5.70
N ALA A 243 -25.81 31.28 -5.88
CA ALA A 243 -26.97 31.86 -6.52
C ALA A 243 -27.42 33.08 -5.69
N MET A 244 -27.43 34.25 -6.33
CA MET A 244 -27.83 35.52 -5.71
C MET A 244 -29.28 35.45 -5.18
N PRO A 245 -29.56 35.85 -3.94
CA PRO A 245 -30.92 35.89 -3.43
C PRO A 245 -31.64 37.16 -3.93
N HIS A 246 -32.75 36.97 -4.64
CA HIS A 246 -33.70 38.05 -4.94
C HIS A 246 -34.42 38.50 -3.65
N HIS A 247 -34.59 39.81 -3.50
CA HIS A 247 -35.22 40.44 -2.34
C HIS A 247 -36.73 40.13 -2.24
N SER A 248 -37.28 40.13 -1.01
CA SER A 248 -38.46 40.93 -0.60
C SER A 248 -38.84 40.67 0.89
N THR A 249 -38.55 41.67 1.72
CA THR A 249 -39.26 42.22 2.91
C THR A 249 -40.18 41.41 3.86
N THR A 250 -39.85 41.56 5.16
CA THR A 250 -40.67 41.80 6.39
C THR A 250 -41.06 40.66 7.37
N THR A 251 -40.73 40.93 8.65
CA THR A 251 -41.34 40.52 9.95
C THR A 251 -40.65 39.46 10.85
N LEU A 252 -40.20 39.98 12.01
CA LEU A 252 -40.12 39.48 13.40
C LEU A 252 -39.66 38.04 13.78
N HIS A 253 -38.53 38.02 14.49
CA HIS A 253 -38.11 37.20 15.65
C HIS A 253 -38.21 35.65 15.66
N ARG A 254 -37.03 35.00 15.72
CA ARG A 254 -36.68 33.94 16.70
C ARG A 254 -35.15 33.76 16.76
N PRO A 255 -34.47 33.70 17.93
CA PRO A 255 -33.08 33.32 18.00
C PRO A 255 -33.00 31.79 17.96
N SER A 256 -32.75 31.21 16.79
CA SER A 256 -32.42 29.80 16.66
C SER A 256 -30.90 29.67 16.73
N SER A 257 -30.43 28.88 17.69
CA SER A 257 -29.06 28.42 17.87
C SER A 257 -28.38 28.10 16.54
N THR A 258 -27.40 28.91 16.14
CA THR A 258 -26.50 28.61 15.04
C THR A 258 -25.58 27.46 15.44
N GLY A 259 -26.06 26.23 15.26
CA GLY A 259 -25.19 25.13 14.90
C GLY A 259 -24.62 25.48 13.54
N VAL A 260 -23.37 25.94 13.53
CA VAL A 260 -22.60 26.06 12.29
C VAL A 260 -22.37 24.62 11.83
N GLU A 261 -23.22 24.16 10.91
CA GLU A 261 -22.91 23.00 10.06
C GLU A 261 -21.52 23.27 9.46
N PRO A 262 -20.52 22.42 9.69
CA PRO A 262 -19.20 22.67 9.14
C PRO A 262 -19.32 22.68 7.63
N SER A 263 -18.92 23.79 7.02
CA SER A 263 -18.67 23.87 5.58
C SER A 263 -17.88 22.65 5.13
N GLU A 264 -18.17 22.12 3.93
CA GLU A 264 -17.50 21.00 3.25
C GLU A 264 -16.01 21.28 2.93
N GLN A 265 -15.27 21.80 3.90
CA GLN A 265 -13.88 22.18 3.85
C GLN A 265 -13.05 20.90 3.97
N ASN A 266 -12.63 20.36 2.83
CA ASN A 266 -11.68 19.26 2.66
C ASN A 266 -11.92 18.05 3.58
N ALA A 267 -12.85 17.16 3.19
CA ALA A 267 -13.12 15.89 3.89
C ALA A 267 -11.87 15.02 4.14
N ALA A 268 -10.78 15.22 3.39
CA ALA A 268 -9.48 14.58 3.62
C ALA A 268 -8.78 15.00 4.92
N HIS A 269 -9.00 16.22 5.41
CA HIS A 269 -8.47 16.70 6.70
C HIS A 269 -9.45 16.49 7.86
N ALA A 270 -10.65 15.98 7.59
CA ALA A 270 -11.66 15.67 8.60
C ALA A 270 -11.38 14.35 9.36
N VAL A 271 -10.33 13.60 8.99
CA VAL A 271 -9.92 12.40 9.72
C VAL A 271 -9.24 12.78 11.03
N ARG A 272 -9.49 12.02 12.09
CA ARG A 272 -8.84 12.16 13.40
C ARG A 272 -7.34 11.94 13.31
N SER A 273 -6.93 10.87 12.63
CA SER A 273 -5.52 10.50 12.46
C SER A 273 -5.31 9.71 11.16
N VAL A 274 -4.11 9.78 10.62
CA VAL A 274 -3.72 9.00 9.44
C VAL A 274 -3.17 7.64 9.90
N PRO A 275 -3.72 6.50 9.42
CA PRO A 275 -3.18 5.19 9.78
C PRO A 275 -1.82 4.99 9.13
N MET A 276 -0.80 4.84 9.96
CA MET A 276 0.58 4.67 9.54
C MET A 276 1.25 3.63 10.42
N ARG A 277 2.06 2.77 9.79
CA ARG A 277 2.97 1.87 10.49
C ARG A 277 4.36 2.05 9.92
N ILE A 278 5.33 2.07 10.81
CA ILE A 278 6.74 2.13 10.45
C ILE A 278 7.33 0.79 10.86
N ILE A 279 7.87 0.07 9.88
CA ILE A 279 8.43 -1.26 10.07
C ILE A 279 9.92 -1.16 9.81
N LEU A 280 10.69 -1.44 10.85
CA LEU A 280 12.14 -1.48 10.80
C LEU A 280 12.57 -2.94 10.66
N PRO A 281 13.59 -3.27 9.83
CA PRO A 281 14.02 -4.66 9.63
C PRO A 281 14.43 -5.37 10.93
N ASP A 282 15.13 -4.66 11.82
CA ASP A 282 15.63 -5.17 13.10
C ASP A 282 15.00 -4.47 14.31
N GLY A 283 13.83 -3.83 14.13
CA GLY A 283 13.25 -2.97 15.15
C GLY A 283 11.77 -3.26 15.44
N PRO A 284 11.22 -2.64 16.49
CA PRO A 284 9.81 -2.73 16.77
C PRO A 284 8.99 -2.07 15.66
N VAL A 285 7.77 -2.57 15.45
CA VAL A 285 6.78 -1.85 14.62
C VAL A 285 6.33 -0.62 15.40
N LEU A 286 6.54 0.56 14.83
CA LEU A 286 6.06 1.81 15.40
C LEU A 286 4.72 2.17 14.78
N GLN A 287 3.75 2.46 15.64
CA GLN A 287 2.41 2.88 15.24
C GLN A 287 1.94 3.96 16.20
N ASP A 288 2.05 5.21 15.77
CA ASP A 288 1.61 6.38 16.53
C ASP A 288 0.44 7.09 15.83
N GLN A 289 -0.31 7.90 16.57
CA GLN A 289 -1.35 8.75 16.00
C GLN A 289 -0.71 9.86 15.16
N VAL A 290 -0.87 9.78 13.85
CA VAL A 290 -0.40 10.83 12.93
C VAL A 290 -1.49 11.89 12.79
N PRO A 291 -1.32 13.12 13.31
CA PRO A 291 -2.32 14.17 13.14
C PRO A 291 -2.42 14.54 11.65
N PRO A 292 -3.62 14.86 11.14
CA PRO A 292 -3.77 15.32 9.75
C PRO A 292 -3.17 16.71 9.51
N THR A 293 -2.95 17.48 10.58
CA THR A 293 -2.48 18.87 10.55
C THR A 293 -1.26 19.06 11.45
N GLY A 294 -0.26 19.80 10.97
CA GLY A 294 0.93 20.18 11.72
C GLY A 294 0.67 21.33 12.71
N SER A 295 1.72 21.69 13.45
CA SER A 295 1.67 22.78 14.45
C SER A 295 1.41 24.17 13.85
N ASN A 296 1.70 24.35 12.56
CA ASN A 296 1.42 25.57 11.79
C ASN A 296 -0.02 25.65 11.26
N GLY A 297 -0.88 24.66 11.57
CA GLY A 297 -2.24 24.56 11.04
C GLY A 297 -2.32 24.09 9.57
N GLY A 298 -1.18 23.85 8.92
CA GLY A 298 -1.10 23.24 7.58
C GLY A 298 -1.20 21.72 7.63
N PRO A 299 -1.28 21.04 6.46
CA PRO A 299 -1.30 19.58 6.41
C PRO A 299 -0.01 19.00 6.97
N MET A 300 -0.12 17.98 7.83
CA MET A 300 1.05 17.26 8.34
C MET A 300 1.77 16.59 7.18
N THR A 301 3.03 16.94 6.96
CA THR A 301 3.84 16.24 5.98
C THR A 301 4.45 14.99 6.60
N LEU A 302 4.73 14.03 5.74
CA LEU A 302 5.39 12.80 6.11
C LEU A 302 6.78 13.03 6.69
N GLY A 303 7.57 13.92 6.09
CA GLY A 303 8.88 14.29 6.61
C GLY A 303 8.81 14.93 8.00
N GLU A 304 7.83 15.81 8.26
CA GLU A 304 7.63 16.38 9.60
C GLU A 304 7.31 15.31 10.63
N HIS A 305 6.36 14.41 10.33
CA HIS A 305 5.99 13.35 11.27
C HIS A 305 7.18 12.41 11.56
N LEU A 306 7.94 12.03 10.53
CA LEU A 306 9.09 11.13 10.68
C LEU A 306 10.22 11.76 11.51
N ARG A 307 10.44 13.06 11.39
CA ARG A 307 11.35 13.81 12.27
C ARG A 307 10.90 13.79 13.72
N MET A 308 9.59 13.75 13.98
CA MET A 308 9.07 13.68 15.34
C MET A 308 9.27 12.30 15.95
N VAL A 309 8.96 11.23 15.22
CA VAL A 309 8.99 9.86 15.77
C VAL A 309 10.38 9.20 15.69
N MET A 310 11.24 9.62 14.76
CA MET A 310 12.61 9.11 14.59
C MET A 310 13.60 10.25 14.35
N PRO A 311 13.80 11.18 15.31
CA PRO A 311 14.64 12.35 15.13
C PRO A 311 16.11 12.02 14.86
N LEU A 312 16.60 10.86 15.34
CA LEU A 312 17.96 10.40 15.09
C LEU A 312 18.19 9.96 13.64
N LEU A 313 17.12 9.52 12.97
CA LEU A 313 17.16 9.06 11.59
C LEU A 313 16.80 10.20 10.61
N PHE A 314 16.06 11.21 11.09
CA PHE A 314 15.60 12.36 10.32
C PHE A 314 16.06 13.67 10.97
N GLY A 315 17.34 14.01 10.82
CA GLY A 315 17.90 15.28 11.32
C GLY A 315 17.33 16.51 10.60
N LYS A 316 17.51 17.69 11.20
CA LYS A 316 17.13 18.99 10.58
C LYS A 316 18.04 19.38 9.39
N ASP A 317 19.28 18.89 9.38
CA ASP A 317 20.31 19.29 8.42
C ASP A 317 20.53 18.28 7.27
N GLU A 318 19.87 17.13 7.29
CA GLU A 318 19.96 16.15 6.20
C GLU A 318 18.84 16.35 5.18
N ALA A 319 19.17 17.04 4.09
CA ALA A 319 18.29 17.27 2.95
C ALA A 319 17.93 16.00 2.15
N ASN A 320 18.33 14.80 2.60
CA ASN A 320 18.38 13.62 1.72
C ASN A 320 17.93 12.29 2.33
N VAL A 321 17.16 12.28 3.43
CA VAL A 321 16.57 11.02 3.88
C VAL A 321 15.38 10.66 2.98
N ARG A 322 15.68 9.94 1.89
CA ARG A 322 14.70 9.49 0.89
C ARG A 322 14.01 8.22 1.40
N ALA A 323 12.81 8.44 1.91
CA ALA A 323 11.93 7.38 2.38
C ALA A 323 11.13 6.78 1.21
N TYR A 324 11.05 5.46 1.15
CA TYR A 324 10.17 4.77 0.21
C TYR A 324 8.86 4.43 0.92
N PHE A 325 7.75 4.71 0.25
CA PHE A 325 6.42 4.50 0.80
C PHE A 325 5.71 3.43 -0.03
N CYS A 326 5.35 2.33 0.61
CA CYS A 326 4.36 1.41 0.07
C CYS A 326 3.01 1.79 0.68
N MET A 327 2.04 2.22 -0.14
CA MET A 327 0.66 2.28 0.31
C MET A 327 0.03 0.92 0.07
N VAL A 328 -0.36 0.27 1.16
CA VAL A 328 -1.18 -0.94 1.11
C VAL A 328 -2.65 -0.50 0.94
N PRO A 329 -3.53 -1.27 0.25
CA PRO A 329 -4.91 -0.86 -0.08
C PRO A 329 -5.80 -0.42 1.09
N SER A 330 -5.36 -0.59 2.34
CA SER A 330 -6.02 -0.11 3.55
C SER A 330 -5.71 1.36 3.92
N ASN A 331 -5.07 2.15 3.04
CA ASN A 331 -4.48 3.46 3.37
C ASN A 331 -3.52 3.34 4.56
N LEU A 332 -2.82 2.22 4.66
CA LEU A 332 -1.68 2.06 5.55
C LEU A 332 -0.47 2.55 4.77
N LEU A 333 0.00 3.74 5.10
CA LEU A 333 1.30 4.19 4.64
C LEU A 333 2.34 3.38 5.41
N ILE A 334 3.12 2.58 4.69
CA ILE A 334 4.29 1.91 5.23
C ILE A 334 5.49 2.73 4.80
N ALA A 335 6.06 3.43 5.76
CA ALA A 335 7.31 4.16 5.57
C ALA A 335 8.47 3.19 5.84
N GLN A 336 9.30 2.98 4.83
CA GLN A 336 10.54 2.22 4.95
C GLN A 336 11.73 3.16 4.78
N PHE A 337 12.70 2.99 5.68
CA PHE A 337 13.95 3.73 5.69
C PHE A 337 15.09 2.80 5.37
N SER A 338 15.90 3.19 4.39
CA SER A 338 17.25 2.66 4.20
C SER A 338 18.20 3.80 4.52
N ILE A 339 19.10 3.58 5.47
CA ILE A 339 20.26 4.46 5.74
C ILE A 339 21.30 4.21 4.65
#